data_AF-A0A496UNP6-F1
#
_entry.id   AF-A0A496UNP6-F1
#
_cell.length_a   1.000
_cell.length_b   1.000
_cell.length_c   1.000
_cell.angle_alpha   90.00
_cell.angle_beta   90.00
_cell.angle_gamma   90.00
#
_symmetry.space_group_name_H-M   'P 1'
#
loop_
_entity.id
_entity.type
_entity.pdbx_description
1 polymer ?
#
loop_
_entity_poly.entity_id
_entity_poly.type
_entity_poly.pdbx_seq_one_letter_code
_entity_poly.pdbx_strand_id
1 'polypeptide(L)'
;MISVISVDFHSGPFKDILIDSLKRNADPDGPEYEVLIHDNGAGENMGHANGVERLIVQAKYNTILLLDIDAHVMLPHWNTILMQRKNEEWEKGVRLIAGDGGKLKPVRPCVMMFERDYFTENKMTFLSKNVEGAKFDVGVLFYFQVLSRGDDVGFFTHAKSSYPDTIGNDYYFDGNPFVFHHWYGTRWFNPKGERVHDKIDSLTWEKFKQSRDSLISQL
;
A
#
# COMPACT_ATOMS: atom_id res chain seq x y z
N MET A 1 -11.94 -10.26 9.47
CA MET A 1 -10.60 -10.86 9.28
C MET A 1 -9.97 -10.23 8.05
N ILE A 2 -8.66 -9.99 8.05
CA ILE A 2 -7.97 -9.15 7.04
C ILE A 2 -6.72 -9.87 6.52
N SER A 3 -6.52 -9.93 5.20
CA SER A 3 -5.25 -10.33 4.60
C SER A 3 -4.47 -9.07 4.23
N VAL A 4 -3.40 -8.79 4.97
CA VAL A 4 -2.48 -7.70 4.65
C VAL A 4 -1.48 -8.22 3.62
N ILE A 5 -1.40 -7.54 2.47
CA ILE A 5 -0.53 -7.96 1.38
C ILE A 5 0.50 -6.87 1.07
N SER A 6 1.72 -7.29 0.73
CA SER A 6 2.78 -6.38 0.28
C SER A 6 3.77 -7.05 -0.64
N VAL A 7 4.51 -6.27 -1.43
CA VAL A 7 5.53 -6.77 -2.35
C VAL A 7 6.88 -6.16 -2.00
N ASP A 8 7.84 -7.02 -1.70
CA ASP A 8 9.18 -6.65 -1.29
C ASP A 8 10.18 -6.76 -2.46
N PHE A 9 10.99 -5.72 -2.64
CA PHE A 9 12.06 -5.65 -3.63
C PHE A 9 13.40 -5.40 -2.94
N HIS A 10 13.73 -6.21 -1.93
CA HIS A 10 14.88 -5.98 -1.06
C HIS A 10 14.83 -4.63 -0.35
N SER A 11 13.69 -4.32 0.25
CA SER A 11 13.45 -3.08 0.98
C SER A 11 14.29 -2.93 2.27
N GLY A 12 15.09 -3.94 2.63
CA GLY A 12 15.93 -3.92 3.81
C GLY A 12 15.08 -3.89 5.08
N PRO A 13 15.24 -2.90 5.97
CA PRO A 13 14.54 -2.88 7.26
C PRO A 13 13.04 -2.59 7.15
N PHE A 14 12.55 -2.11 6.00
CA PHE A 14 11.16 -1.71 5.84
C PHE A 14 10.17 -2.86 6.03
N LYS A 15 10.51 -4.05 5.56
CA LYS A 15 9.70 -5.25 5.79
C LYS A 15 9.46 -5.52 7.28
N ASP A 16 10.51 -5.46 8.09
CA ASP A 16 10.40 -5.71 9.53
C ASP A 16 9.63 -4.58 10.21
N ILE A 17 9.87 -3.32 9.82
CA ILE A 17 9.12 -2.15 10.30
C ILE A 17 7.61 -2.28 10.02
N LEU A 18 7.24 -2.70 8.81
CA LEU A 18 5.84 -2.92 8.45
C LEU A 18 5.22 -4.00 9.35
N ILE A 19 5.87 -5.16 9.45
CA ILE A 19 5.38 -6.29 10.26
C ILE A 19 5.24 -5.91 11.73
N ASP A 20 6.24 -5.24 12.29
CA ASP A 20 6.25 -4.84 13.69
C ASP A 20 5.21 -3.78 13.99
N SER A 21 5.02 -2.81 13.09
CA SER A 21 3.98 -1.79 13.25
C SER A 21 2.57 -2.35 13.16
N LEU A 22 2.31 -3.31 12.26
CA LEU A 22 1.05 -4.04 12.18
C LEU A 22 0.74 -4.76 13.49
N LYS A 23 1.73 -5.47 14.06
CA LYS A 23 1.57 -6.21 15.33
C LYS A 23 1.39 -5.27 16.51
N ARG A 24 2.25 -4.27 16.65
CA ARG A 24 2.28 -3.33 17.78
C ARG A 24 0.98 -2.54 17.88
N ASN A 25 0.39 -2.19 16.74
CA ASN A 25 -0.80 -1.36 16.68
C ASN A 25 -2.09 -2.15 16.40
N ALA A 26 -2.04 -3.48 16.31
CA ALA A 26 -3.25 -4.29 16.20
C ALA A 26 -4.02 -4.30 17.52
N ASP A 27 -5.34 -4.30 17.42
CA ASP A 27 -6.24 -4.62 18.52
C ASP A 27 -6.15 -6.14 18.79
N PRO A 28 -5.71 -6.57 19.99
CA PRO A 28 -5.58 -7.98 20.34
C PRO A 28 -6.91 -8.72 20.40
N ASP A 29 -8.01 -8.01 20.66
CA ASP A 29 -9.37 -8.55 20.69
C ASP A 29 -10.13 -8.29 19.37
N GLY A 30 -9.44 -7.65 18.42
CA GLY A 30 -9.99 -7.25 17.13
C GLY A 30 -10.05 -8.38 16.10
N PRO A 31 -10.43 -8.03 14.85
CA PRO A 31 -10.44 -8.97 13.75
C PRO A 31 -9.05 -9.59 13.51
N GLU A 32 -9.00 -10.92 13.39
CA GLU A 32 -7.77 -11.62 13.01
C GLU A 32 -7.23 -11.10 11.67
N TYR A 33 -5.91 -11.13 11.53
CA TYR A 33 -5.25 -10.81 10.27
C TYR A 33 -4.10 -11.78 9.95
N GLU A 34 -3.78 -11.88 8.67
CA GLU A 34 -2.55 -12.50 8.18
C GLU A 34 -1.71 -11.46 7.42
N VAL A 35 -0.42 -11.75 7.26
CA VAL A 35 0.49 -10.92 6.47
C VAL A 35 1.13 -11.79 5.40
N LEU A 36 0.92 -11.43 4.14
CA LEU A 36 1.52 -12.11 2.98
C LEU A 36 2.44 -11.12 2.27
N ILE A 37 3.72 -11.48 2.15
CA ILE A 37 4.71 -10.66 1.48
C ILE A 37 5.33 -11.46 0.34
N HIS A 38 5.21 -10.96 -0.88
CA HIS A 38 5.88 -11.55 -2.04
C HIS A 38 7.28 -10.97 -2.16
N ASP A 39 8.30 -11.83 -2.08
CA ASP A 39 9.70 -11.46 -2.25
C ASP A 39 10.09 -11.52 -3.74
N ASN A 40 10.22 -10.37 -4.39
CA ASN A 40 10.68 -10.25 -5.78
C ASN A 40 12.22 -10.35 -5.91
N GLY A 41 12.93 -10.61 -4.82
CA GLY A 41 14.38 -10.55 -4.72
C GLY A 41 15.16 -11.82 -5.09
N ALA A 42 14.51 -12.98 -5.15
CA ALA A 42 15.17 -14.28 -5.29
C ALA A 42 15.04 -14.91 -6.70
N GLY A 43 15.12 -14.10 -7.77
CA GLY A 43 15.02 -14.58 -9.15
C GLY A 43 13.60 -14.81 -9.67
N GLU A 44 12.58 -14.60 -8.85
CA GLU A 44 11.16 -14.57 -9.23
C GLU A 44 10.62 -13.13 -9.35
N ASN A 45 11.38 -12.19 -9.90
CA ASN A 45 10.86 -10.83 -10.07
C ASN A 45 9.72 -10.82 -11.11
N MET A 46 8.49 -10.78 -10.63
CA MET A 46 7.30 -10.63 -11.45
C MET A 46 6.81 -9.18 -11.55
N GLY A 47 7.45 -8.25 -10.84
CA GLY A 47 7.03 -6.87 -10.75
C GLY A 47 5.91 -6.66 -9.73
N HIS A 48 5.62 -5.39 -9.43
CA HIS A 48 4.79 -5.04 -8.28
C HIS A 48 3.33 -5.47 -8.49
N ALA A 49 2.75 -5.17 -9.65
CA ALA A 49 1.37 -5.51 -9.96
C ALA A 49 1.11 -7.03 -9.97
N ASN A 50 1.96 -7.83 -10.62
CA ASN A 50 1.81 -9.29 -10.63
C ASN A 50 2.00 -9.89 -9.24
N GLY A 51 2.94 -9.35 -8.45
CA GLY A 51 3.13 -9.75 -7.06
C GLY A 51 1.86 -9.52 -6.24
N VAL A 52 1.26 -8.33 -6.36
CA VAL A 52 -0.02 -8.01 -5.69
C VAL A 52 -1.12 -8.96 -6.14
N GLU A 53 -1.33 -9.19 -7.44
CA GLU A 53 -2.37 -10.09 -7.94
C GLU A 53 -2.18 -11.54 -7.47
N ARG A 54 -0.93 -12.04 -7.45
CA ARG A 54 -0.60 -13.37 -6.90
C ARG A 54 -0.99 -13.47 -5.42
N LEU A 55 -0.69 -12.43 -4.64
CA LEU A 55 -1.01 -12.40 -3.21
C LEU A 55 -2.52 -12.31 -2.97
N ILE A 56 -3.27 -11.57 -3.78
CA ILE A 56 -4.74 -11.52 -3.70
C ILE A 56 -5.34 -12.92 -3.87
N VAL A 57 -4.85 -13.70 -4.83
CA VAL A 57 -5.32 -15.08 -5.06
C VAL A 57 -4.97 -16.01 -3.90
N GLN A 58 -3.82 -15.79 -3.25
CA GLN A 58 -3.34 -16.60 -2.12
C GLN A 58 -3.95 -16.20 -0.77
N ALA A 59 -4.50 -14.99 -0.67
CA ALA A 59 -5.09 -14.46 0.55
C ALA A 59 -6.16 -15.41 1.12
N LYS A 60 -6.03 -15.74 2.40
CA LYS A 60 -6.99 -16.54 3.17
C LYS A 60 -8.30 -15.80 3.38
N TYR A 61 -8.24 -14.49 3.66
CA TYR A 61 -9.40 -13.69 4.01
C TYR A 61 -9.90 -12.85 2.84
N ASN A 62 -11.20 -12.57 2.83
CA ASN A 62 -11.83 -11.81 1.75
C ASN A 62 -11.50 -10.31 1.84
N THR A 63 -11.26 -9.75 3.03
CA THR A 63 -10.83 -8.34 3.13
C THR A 63 -9.33 -8.25 2.87
N ILE A 64 -8.95 -7.54 1.81
CA ILE A 64 -7.56 -7.27 1.47
C ILE A 64 -7.18 -5.88 1.97
N LEU A 65 -6.03 -5.77 2.63
CA LEU A 65 -5.34 -4.51 2.88
C LEU A 65 -3.98 -4.56 2.16
N LEU A 66 -3.86 -3.85 1.05
CA LEU A 66 -2.59 -3.64 0.37
C LEU A 66 -1.83 -2.50 1.07
N LEU A 67 -0.58 -2.77 1.45
CA LEU A 67 0.38 -1.77 1.92
C LEU A 67 1.67 -1.88 1.11
N ASP A 68 2.25 -0.76 0.70
CA ASP A 68 3.63 -0.77 0.19
C ASP A 68 4.58 -1.26 1.30
N ILE A 69 5.67 -1.93 0.93
CA ILE A 69 6.56 -2.58 1.91
C ILE A 69 7.28 -1.55 2.81
N ASP A 70 7.44 -0.33 2.32
CA ASP A 70 8.00 0.84 3.01
C ASP A 70 6.92 1.67 3.74
N ALA A 71 5.77 1.06 4.03
CA ALA A 71 4.74 1.60 4.89
C ALA A 71 5.00 1.31 6.38
N HIS A 72 4.52 2.23 7.23
CA HIS A 72 4.51 2.13 8.68
C HIS A 72 3.10 2.41 9.20
N VAL A 73 2.49 1.42 9.85
CA VAL A 73 1.14 1.58 10.43
C VAL A 73 1.24 2.35 11.74
N MET A 74 0.55 3.49 11.82
CA MET A 74 0.58 4.41 12.97
C MET A 74 -0.69 4.32 13.82
N LEU A 75 -1.83 3.97 13.24
CA LEU A 75 -3.13 3.95 13.93
C LEU A 75 -3.22 2.79 14.93
N PRO A 76 -3.41 3.06 16.24
CA PRO A 76 -3.74 2.02 17.20
C PRO A 76 -5.09 1.38 16.87
N HIS A 77 -5.19 0.07 17.10
CA HIS A 77 -6.38 -0.74 16.83
C HIS A 77 -6.81 -0.70 15.36
N TRP A 78 -5.85 -0.60 14.44
CA TRP A 78 -6.12 -0.40 13.00
C TRP A 78 -7.06 -1.47 12.43
N ASN A 79 -6.90 -2.73 12.82
CA ASN A 79 -7.69 -3.86 12.32
C ASN A 79 -9.18 -3.74 12.68
N THR A 80 -9.48 -3.30 13.90
CA THR A 80 -10.86 -3.04 14.35
C THR A 80 -11.45 -1.83 13.64
N ILE A 81 -10.72 -0.71 13.62
CA ILE A 81 -11.18 0.55 13.04
C ILE A 81 -11.43 0.40 11.54
N LEU A 82 -10.49 -0.22 10.80
CA LEU A 82 -10.65 -0.42 9.36
C LEU A 82 -11.81 -1.35 9.03
N MET A 83 -12.04 -2.41 9.80
CA MET A 83 -13.15 -3.32 9.55
C MET A 83 -14.50 -2.67 9.81
N GLN A 84 -14.63 -1.88 10.88
CA GLN A 84 -15.84 -1.10 11.12
C GLN A 84 -16.12 -0.18 9.93
N ARG A 85 -15.10 0.57 9.49
CA ARG A 85 -15.24 1.45 8.34
C ARG A 85 -15.60 0.72 7.07
N LYS A 86 -14.92 -0.39 6.77
CA LYS A 86 -15.18 -1.19 5.57
C LYS A 86 -16.67 -1.51 5.49
N ASN A 87 -17.26 -1.93 6.60
CA ASN A 87 -18.67 -2.30 6.67
C ASN A 87 -19.57 -1.08 6.43
N GLU A 88 -19.32 0.04 7.11
CA GLU A 88 -20.09 1.28 6.93
C GLU A 88 -20.04 1.82 5.49
N GLU A 89 -18.89 1.73 4.83
CA GLU A 89 -18.72 2.21 3.45
C GLU A 89 -19.29 1.22 2.43
N TRP A 90 -19.20 -0.08 2.69
CA TRP A 90 -19.73 -1.10 1.81
C TRP A 90 -21.25 -1.06 1.73
N GLU A 91 -21.92 -0.68 2.82
CA GLU A 91 -23.36 -0.40 2.86
C GLU A 91 -23.76 0.78 1.97
N LYS A 92 -22.83 1.72 1.73
CA LYS A 92 -23.03 2.88 0.85
C LYS A 92 -22.65 2.59 -0.61
N GLY A 93 -22.25 1.37 -0.95
CA GLY A 93 -21.83 1.01 -2.32
C GLY A 93 -20.36 1.24 -2.62
N VAL A 94 -19.53 1.59 -1.62
CA VAL A 94 -18.08 1.65 -1.81
C VAL A 94 -17.53 0.22 -2.00
N ARG A 95 -16.61 0.06 -2.96
CA ARG A 95 -15.93 -1.22 -3.25
C ARG A 95 -14.40 -1.15 -3.23
N LEU A 96 -13.88 0.06 -3.07
CA LEU A 96 -12.45 0.32 -2.90
C LEU A 96 -12.26 1.51 -1.97
N ILE A 97 -11.34 1.40 -1.01
CA ILE A 97 -10.83 2.54 -0.25
C ILE A 97 -9.34 2.65 -0.54
N ALA A 98 -8.85 3.82 -0.95
CA ALA A 98 -7.45 3.98 -1.37
C ALA A 98 -6.85 5.30 -0.88
N GLY A 99 -5.52 5.39 -0.83
CA GLY A 99 -4.85 6.66 -0.57
C GLY A 99 -5.18 7.68 -1.66
N ASP A 100 -5.65 8.88 -1.29
CA ASP A 100 -5.92 9.94 -2.27
C ASP A 100 -4.60 10.39 -2.94
N GLY A 101 -4.58 10.41 -4.27
CA GLY A 101 -3.42 10.87 -5.02
C GLY A 101 -3.63 12.15 -5.86
N GLY A 102 -4.82 12.76 -5.80
CA GLY A 102 -5.18 13.97 -6.54
C GLY A 102 -5.52 13.75 -8.02
N LYS A 103 -5.80 14.84 -8.74
CA LYS A 103 -6.45 14.80 -10.07
C LYS A 103 -5.76 13.95 -11.14
N LEU A 104 -4.42 13.92 -11.16
CA LEU A 104 -3.66 13.22 -12.21
C LEU A 104 -3.43 11.73 -11.93
N LYS A 105 -3.44 11.35 -10.65
CA LYS A 105 -3.30 9.97 -10.18
C LYS A 105 -4.27 9.82 -9.00
N PRO A 106 -5.55 9.51 -9.25
CA PRO A 106 -6.63 9.65 -8.25
C PRO A 106 -6.42 8.74 -7.04
N VAL A 107 -5.68 7.65 -7.19
CA VAL A 107 -5.36 6.72 -6.11
C VAL A 107 -3.86 6.45 -6.00
N ARG A 108 -3.42 6.23 -4.77
CA ARG A 108 -2.07 5.78 -4.42
C ARG A 108 -2.15 4.31 -3.98
N PRO A 109 -1.49 3.39 -4.70
CA PRO A 109 -1.58 1.95 -4.37
C PRO A 109 -0.88 1.58 -3.06
N CYS A 110 -0.13 2.51 -2.46
CA CYS A 110 0.59 2.27 -1.20
C CYS A 110 -0.30 1.93 -0.01
N VAL A 111 -1.60 2.27 -0.10
CA VAL A 111 -2.61 1.88 0.88
C VAL A 111 -3.94 1.71 0.17
N MET A 112 -4.43 0.48 0.08
CA MET A 112 -5.72 0.16 -0.52
C MET A 112 -6.45 -0.94 0.26
N MET A 113 -7.77 -0.83 0.40
CA MET A 113 -8.62 -1.82 1.02
C MET A 113 -9.80 -2.16 0.11
N PHE A 114 -10.05 -3.45 -0.11
CA PHE A 114 -11.09 -3.95 -1.00
C PHE A 114 -11.41 -5.42 -0.68
N GLU A 115 -12.41 -5.98 -1.36
CA GLU A 115 -12.76 -7.41 -1.24
C GLU A 115 -12.10 -8.25 -2.33
N ARG A 116 -11.43 -9.32 -1.91
CA ARG A 116 -10.76 -10.31 -2.76
C ARG A 116 -11.71 -10.88 -3.79
N ASP A 117 -12.89 -11.31 -3.36
CA ASP A 117 -13.87 -11.96 -4.23
C ASP A 117 -14.45 -10.94 -5.22
N TYR A 118 -14.71 -9.69 -4.78
CA TYR A 118 -15.09 -8.61 -5.70
C TYR A 118 -14.00 -8.36 -6.76
N PHE A 119 -12.72 -8.35 -6.37
CA PHE A 119 -11.62 -8.18 -7.31
C PHE A 119 -11.54 -9.34 -8.32
N THR A 120 -11.59 -10.58 -7.85
CA THR A 120 -11.37 -11.78 -8.69
C THR A 120 -12.57 -12.09 -9.59
N GLU A 121 -13.79 -12.05 -9.07
CA GLU A 121 -15.02 -12.33 -9.82
C GLU A 121 -15.24 -11.33 -10.95
N ASN A 122 -14.85 -10.06 -10.73
CA ASN A 122 -14.98 -8.99 -11.71
C ASN A 122 -13.76 -8.84 -12.61
N LYS A 123 -12.75 -9.72 -12.52
CA LYS A 123 -11.54 -9.72 -13.35
C LYS A 123 -10.84 -8.36 -13.33
N MET A 124 -10.74 -7.79 -12.13
CA MET A 124 -10.02 -6.54 -11.90
C MET A 124 -8.51 -6.76 -12.02
N THR A 125 -7.75 -5.69 -12.25
CA THR A 125 -6.30 -5.80 -12.41
C THR A 125 -5.52 -4.62 -11.81
N PHE A 126 -4.38 -4.93 -11.21
CA PHE A 126 -3.37 -3.97 -10.77
C PHE A 126 -2.35 -3.64 -11.87
N LEU A 127 -2.35 -4.37 -12.98
CA LEU A 127 -1.39 -4.17 -14.06
C LEU A 127 -1.43 -2.74 -14.60
N SER A 128 -0.24 -2.16 -14.78
CA SER A 128 -0.12 -0.90 -15.52
C SER A 128 -0.57 -1.12 -16.96
N LYS A 129 -1.39 -0.21 -17.49
CA LYS A 129 -1.92 -0.34 -18.85
C LYS A 129 -1.87 1.00 -19.56
N ASN A 130 -1.51 0.96 -20.85
CA ASN A 130 -1.74 2.07 -21.74
C ASN A 130 -3.18 1.96 -22.27
N VAL A 131 -4.01 2.95 -21.98
CA VAL A 131 -5.39 3.05 -22.45
C VAL A 131 -5.52 4.39 -23.17
N GLU A 132 -5.78 4.35 -24.48
CA GLU A 132 -6.08 5.54 -25.29
C GLU A 132 -5.04 6.68 -25.16
N GLY A 133 -3.76 6.32 -25.05
CA GLY A 133 -2.66 7.29 -24.89
C GLY A 133 -2.38 7.73 -23.45
N ALA A 134 -3.20 7.32 -22.47
CA ALA A 134 -2.92 7.47 -21.04
C ALA A 134 -2.19 6.24 -20.50
N LYS A 135 -1.10 6.44 -19.75
CA LYS A 135 -0.39 5.37 -19.03
C LYS A 135 -0.89 5.31 -17.59
N PHE A 136 -1.65 4.27 -17.26
CA PHE A 136 -2.04 4.01 -15.87
C PHE A 136 -0.91 3.35 -15.13
N ASP A 137 -0.54 3.95 -14.00
CA ASP A 137 0.37 3.35 -13.03
C ASP A 137 -0.33 2.20 -12.26
N VAL A 138 0.44 1.40 -11.53
CA VAL A 138 -0.07 0.24 -10.79
C VAL A 138 -1.24 0.63 -9.87
N GLY A 139 -2.33 -0.13 -9.92
CA GLY A 139 -3.54 0.08 -9.13
C GLY A 139 -4.47 1.21 -9.61
N VAL A 140 -4.03 2.08 -10.54
CA VAL A 140 -4.90 3.16 -11.07
C VAL A 140 -5.97 2.61 -12.00
N LEU A 141 -5.66 1.55 -12.76
CA LEU A 141 -6.65 0.89 -13.60
C LEU A 141 -7.77 0.27 -12.75
N PHE A 142 -7.42 -0.39 -11.65
CA PHE A 142 -8.40 -0.96 -10.73
C PHE A 142 -9.42 0.08 -10.24
N TYR A 143 -8.96 1.28 -9.86
CA TYR A 143 -9.83 2.41 -9.51
C TYR A 143 -10.86 2.72 -10.61
N PHE A 144 -10.42 2.86 -11.86
CA PHE A 144 -11.33 3.15 -12.96
C PHE A 144 -12.26 1.98 -13.30
N GLN A 145 -11.81 0.73 -13.10
CA GLN A 145 -12.68 -0.44 -13.26
C GLN A 145 -13.80 -0.45 -12.22
N VAL A 146 -13.53 -0.09 -10.96
CA VAL A 146 -14.56 0.08 -9.92
C VAL A 146 -15.59 1.11 -10.37
N LEU A 147 -15.14 2.32 -10.73
CA LEU A 147 -16.04 3.38 -11.19
C LEU A 147 -16.86 3.00 -12.43
N SER A 148 -16.25 2.28 -13.38
CA SER A 148 -16.93 1.86 -14.62
C SER A 148 -18.11 0.92 -14.38
N ARG A 149 -18.18 0.33 -13.19
CA ARG A 149 -19.27 -0.58 -12.77
C ARG A 149 -20.37 0.15 -12.01
N GLY A 150 -20.22 1.44 -11.75
CA GLY A 150 -21.15 2.22 -10.94
C GLY A 150 -20.98 2.02 -9.43
N ASP A 151 -19.84 1.44 -9.01
CA ASP A 151 -19.46 1.33 -7.60
C ASP A 151 -18.64 2.57 -7.17
N ASP A 152 -18.63 2.85 -5.87
CA ASP A 152 -17.96 4.02 -5.30
C ASP A 152 -16.56 3.70 -4.76
N VAL A 153 -15.74 4.76 -4.62
CA VAL A 153 -14.41 4.72 -4.05
C VAL A 153 -14.30 5.69 -2.86
N GLY A 154 -13.93 5.15 -1.70
CA GLY A 154 -13.56 5.91 -0.52
C GLY A 154 -12.06 6.27 -0.50
N PHE A 155 -11.68 7.22 0.34
CA PHE A 155 -10.30 7.71 0.36
C PHE A 155 -9.70 7.79 1.77
N PHE A 156 -8.43 7.40 1.89
CA PHE A 156 -7.55 7.86 2.96
C PHE A 156 -6.96 9.20 2.54
N THR A 157 -7.20 10.26 3.31
CA THR A 157 -6.73 11.60 2.96
C THR A 157 -5.23 11.69 3.21
N HIS A 158 -4.45 12.14 2.22
CA HIS A 158 -3.02 12.36 2.45
C HIS A 158 -2.79 13.73 3.13
N ALA A 159 -1.83 13.78 4.03
CA ALA A 159 -1.29 15.04 4.55
C ALA A 159 0.24 15.00 4.62
N LYS A 160 0.82 16.14 5.00
CA LYS A 160 2.26 16.25 5.21
C LYS A 160 2.69 15.26 6.31
N SER A 161 3.87 14.66 6.14
CA SER A 161 4.39 13.67 7.07
C SER A 161 4.51 14.18 8.52
N SER A 162 4.14 13.33 9.47
CA SER A 162 4.38 13.52 10.92
C SER A 162 5.83 13.26 11.33
N TYR A 163 6.64 12.61 10.48
CA TYR A 163 8.04 12.33 10.75
C TYR A 163 8.94 13.46 10.21
N PRO A 164 9.52 14.31 11.08
CA PRO A 164 10.42 15.37 10.65
C PRO A 164 11.64 14.81 9.91
N ASP A 165 12.12 15.58 8.93
CA ASP A 165 13.30 15.25 8.11
C ASP A 165 13.22 13.89 7.40
N THR A 166 11.99 13.41 7.16
CA THR A 166 11.73 12.24 6.33
C THR A 166 11.06 12.61 5.02
N ILE A 167 11.26 11.77 4.00
CA ILE A 167 10.52 11.80 2.76
C ILE A 167 9.35 10.83 2.88
N GLY A 168 8.17 11.29 2.51
CA GLY A 168 6.98 10.46 2.59
C GLY A 168 5.73 11.27 2.84
N ASN A 169 4.62 10.55 2.89
CA ASN A 169 3.32 11.12 3.22
C ASN A 169 2.66 10.29 4.31
N ASP A 170 1.86 10.98 5.10
CA ASP A 170 0.91 10.34 6.00
C ASP A 170 -0.43 10.19 5.28
N TYR A 171 -1.05 9.04 5.43
CA TYR A 171 -2.42 8.78 5.04
C TYR A 171 -3.26 8.71 6.31
N TYR A 172 -4.30 9.53 6.33
CA TYR A 172 -5.19 9.70 7.45
C TYR A 172 -6.51 9.01 7.19
N PHE A 173 -7.12 8.59 8.29
CA PHE A 173 -8.42 8.00 8.36
C PHE A 173 -9.25 8.76 9.40
N ASP A 174 -10.33 9.43 8.97
CA ASP A 174 -11.18 10.29 9.83
C ASP A 174 -10.39 11.26 10.71
N GLY A 175 -9.35 11.89 10.14
CA GLY A 175 -8.48 12.83 10.83
C GLY A 175 -7.40 12.19 11.72
N ASN A 176 -7.36 10.86 11.84
CA ASN A 176 -6.33 10.13 12.58
C ASN A 176 -5.24 9.59 11.64
N PRO A 177 -3.95 9.68 12.00
CA PRO A 177 -2.87 9.14 11.17
C PRO A 177 -2.99 7.62 11.09
N PHE A 178 -3.12 7.08 9.87
CA PHE A 178 -3.21 5.64 9.63
C PHE A 178 -1.88 5.03 9.21
N VAL A 179 -1.36 5.44 8.06
CA VAL A 179 -0.14 4.86 7.49
C VAL A 179 0.80 5.98 7.08
N PHE A 180 2.05 5.89 7.49
CA PHE A 180 3.12 6.65 6.86
C PHE A 180 3.71 5.80 5.74
N HIS A 181 3.92 6.38 4.56
CA HIS A 181 4.60 5.73 3.44
C HIS A 181 5.93 6.44 3.18
N HIS A 182 7.04 5.75 3.46
CA HIS A 182 8.39 6.23 3.15
C HIS A 182 8.67 6.04 1.66
N TRP A 183 8.73 7.13 0.90
CA TRP A 183 8.83 7.01 -0.55
C TRP A 183 10.14 6.33 -0.99
N TYR A 184 10.04 5.53 -2.05
CA TYR A 184 11.17 4.94 -2.78
C TYR A 184 11.91 3.82 -2.06
N GLY A 185 11.44 3.29 -0.94
CA GLY A 185 12.13 2.26 -0.15
C GLY A 185 12.56 1.03 -0.96
N THR A 186 11.81 0.73 -2.03
CA THR A 186 12.08 -0.36 -2.97
C THR A 186 12.69 0.06 -4.31
N ARG A 187 12.66 1.36 -4.65
CA ARG A 187 12.99 1.82 -6.00
C ARG A 187 14.48 2.01 -6.24
N TRP A 188 15.32 1.95 -5.21
CA TRP A 188 16.77 2.14 -5.33
C TRP A 188 17.51 0.92 -5.84
N PHE A 189 16.92 -0.26 -5.67
CA PHE A 189 17.57 -1.54 -5.90
C PHE A 189 16.91 -2.30 -7.05
N ASN A 190 17.69 -3.08 -7.77
CA ASN A 190 17.16 -4.07 -8.69
C ASN A 190 16.82 -5.37 -7.94
N PRO A 191 16.25 -6.39 -8.61
CA PRO A 191 15.96 -7.68 -7.98
C PRO A 191 17.15 -8.42 -7.40
N LYS A 192 18.39 -8.06 -7.76
CA LYS A 192 19.61 -8.64 -7.17
C LYS A 192 20.08 -7.89 -5.92
N GLY A 193 19.34 -6.87 -5.48
CA GLY A 193 19.73 -5.99 -4.39
C GLY A 193 20.81 -4.97 -4.79
N GLU A 194 21.12 -4.83 -6.08
CA GLU A 194 22.12 -3.88 -6.56
C GLU A 194 21.49 -2.50 -6.73
N ARG A 195 22.16 -1.46 -6.22
CA ARG A 195 21.72 -0.08 -6.41
C ARG A 195 21.76 0.29 -7.91
N VAL A 196 20.64 0.75 -8.45
CA VAL A 196 20.50 1.07 -9.90
C VAL A 196 20.20 2.54 -10.20
N HIS A 197 20.01 3.36 -9.16
CA HIS A 197 19.80 4.79 -9.32
C HIS A 197 20.76 5.60 -8.46
N ASP A 198 21.29 6.68 -9.04
CA ASP A 198 21.94 7.75 -8.29
C ASP A 198 20.93 8.79 -7.79
N LYS A 199 19.80 8.92 -8.50
CA LYS A 199 18.77 9.92 -8.26
C LYS A 199 17.40 9.47 -8.75
N ILE A 200 16.35 9.75 -7.97
CA ILE A 200 14.94 9.51 -8.33
C ILE A 200 14.16 10.79 -8.01
N ASP A 201 13.40 11.35 -8.96
CA ASP A 201 12.53 12.53 -8.76
C ASP A 201 13.19 13.68 -7.98
N SER A 202 14.43 14.01 -8.33
CA SER A 202 15.26 15.01 -7.65
C SER A 202 15.93 14.62 -6.34
N LEU A 203 15.56 13.48 -5.74
CA LEU A 203 16.15 12.94 -4.52
C LEU A 203 17.40 12.12 -4.82
N THR A 204 18.50 12.38 -4.12
CA THR A 204 19.75 11.60 -4.23
C THR A 204 19.76 10.42 -3.27
N TRP A 205 20.59 9.42 -3.56
CA TRP A 205 20.77 8.25 -2.69
C TRP A 205 21.16 8.63 -1.25
N GLU A 206 22.04 9.62 -1.09
CA GLU A 206 22.51 10.12 0.21
C GLU A 206 21.36 10.72 1.02
N LYS A 207 20.50 11.52 0.38
CA LYS A 207 19.33 12.11 1.03
C LYS A 207 18.30 11.04 1.41
N PHE A 208 18.09 10.05 0.55
CA PHE A 208 17.25 8.90 0.87
C PHE A 208 17.75 8.15 2.10
N LYS A 209 19.05 7.80 2.15
CA LYS A 209 19.64 7.13 3.32
C LYS A 209 19.46 7.94 4.60
N GLN A 210 19.77 9.24 4.55
CA GLN A 210 19.58 10.14 5.69
C GLN A 210 18.12 10.15 6.18
N SER A 211 17.17 10.25 5.25
CA SER A 211 15.75 10.19 5.59
C SER A 211 15.33 8.84 6.16
N ARG A 212 15.80 7.73 5.60
CA ARG A 212 15.52 6.38 6.09
C ARG A 212 16.07 6.19 7.50
N ASP A 213 17.32 6.56 7.72
CA ASP A 213 17.98 6.40 9.02
C ASP A 213 17.32 7.32 10.07
N SER A 214 16.91 8.52 9.68
CA SER A 214 16.09 9.42 10.50
C SER A 214 14.75 8.78 10.89
N LEU A 215 14.02 8.19 9.94
CA LEU A 215 12.79 7.45 10.22
C LEU A 215 13.05 6.33 11.23
N ILE A 216 14.01 5.46 10.96
CA ILE A 216 14.32 4.30 11.81
C ILE A 216 14.65 4.73 13.24
N SER A 217 15.36 5.84 13.42
CA SER A 217 15.70 6.35 14.76
C SER A 217 14.50 6.87 15.57
N GLN A 218 13.35 7.09 14.92
CA GLN A 218 12.12 7.59 15.52
C GLN A 218 11.08 6.49 15.82
N LEU A 219 11.32 5.24 15.40
CA LEU A 219 10.38 4.11 15.48
C LEU A 219 10.58 3.17 16.66
#